data_AF-A1K8U7-F1
#
_entry.id   AF-A1K8U7-F1
#
_cell.length_a   1.000
_cell.length_b   1.000
_cell.length_c   1.000
_cell.angle_alpha   90.00
_cell.angle_beta   90.00
_cell.angle_gamma   90.00
#
_symmetry.space_group_name_H-M   'P 1'
#
loop_
_entity.id
_entity.type
_entity.pdbx_description
1 polymer ?
#
loop_
_entity_poly.entity_id
_entity_poly.type
_entity_poly.pdbx_seq_one_letter_code
_entity_poly.pdbx_strand_id
1 'polypeptide(L)'
;MTSLNIVFSGDRVALIVRGKTSHTHDPGLLAQHADCVLSNGAPIGFFGEGNIGSSGNASSGIGGSSRWSANSSNSSGVGMTGAVYDFATLSRKRANYVNAATARGTGTVSTVLLVQVSAAEAAAFDKAWADMMASPGMFNIVGWNCATHASQAFIKAGILSAGIPGLDTPDNLYRQLCFEKAGKLEVAHGYVGFSPFGGGYMMTVDAP
;
A
#
# COMPACT_ATOMS: atom_id res chain seq x y z
N MET A 1 -21.60 -9.62 12.57
CA MET A 1 -20.53 -9.68 11.57
C MET A 1 -19.23 -9.82 12.32
N THR A 2 -18.41 -10.81 12.01
CA THR A 2 -17.10 -10.99 12.65
C THR A 2 -16.15 -9.92 12.10
N SER A 3 -15.64 -9.08 13.01
CA SER A 3 -14.59 -8.11 12.72
C SER A 3 -13.36 -8.52 13.51
N LEU A 4 -12.22 -8.61 12.84
CA LEU A 4 -10.95 -8.87 13.50
C LEU A 4 -10.31 -7.52 13.85
N ASN A 5 -10.05 -7.31 15.14
CA ASN A 5 -9.36 -6.12 15.64
C ASN A 5 -7.90 -6.48 15.93
N ILE A 6 -6.97 -5.74 15.34
CA ILE A 6 -5.53 -6.00 15.41
C ILE A 6 -4.86 -4.77 16.00
N VAL A 7 -4.23 -4.95 17.16
CA VAL A 7 -3.44 -3.93 17.83
C VAL A 7 -1.97 -4.20 17.53
N PHE A 8 -1.22 -3.12 17.28
CA PHE A 8 0.20 -3.16 16.98
C PHE A 8 0.98 -2.61 18.18
N SER A 9 1.85 -3.43 18.74
CA SER A 9 2.65 -3.11 19.94
C SER A 9 4.16 -3.12 19.66
N GLY A 10 4.56 -3.02 18.38
CA GLY A 10 5.95 -3.14 17.94
C GLY A 10 6.42 -4.58 17.69
N ASP A 11 5.55 -5.58 17.84
CA ASP A 11 5.85 -7.00 17.64
C ASP A 11 5.51 -7.50 16.22
N ARG A 12 4.87 -6.66 15.42
CA ARG A 12 4.41 -6.98 14.06
C ARG A 12 4.37 -5.75 13.17
N VAL A 13 4.49 -5.99 11.87
CA VAL A 13 4.15 -5.06 10.78
C VAL A 13 3.20 -5.77 9.83
N ALA A 14 2.64 -5.09 8.83
CA ALA A 14 1.78 -5.75 7.86
C ALA A 14 2.04 -5.32 6.42
N LEU A 15 1.81 -6.25 5.50
CA LEU A 15 1.54 -5.97 4.09
C LEU A 15 0.02 -6.04 3.87
N ILE A 16 -0.54 -5.10 3.14
CA ILE A 16 -1.93 -5.13 2.68
C ILE A 16 -1.91 -5.17 1.15
N VAL A 17 -2.50 -6.23 0.59
CA VAL A 17 -2.71 -6.34 -0.85
C VAL A 17 -4.17 -6.03 -1.16
N ARG A 18 -4.42 -4.83 -1.69
CA ARG A 18 -5.73 -4.42 -2.20
C ARG A 18 -6.05 -5.21 -3.46
N GLY A 19 -7.32 -5.59 -3.63
CA GLY A 19 -7.77 -6.38 -4.78
C GLY A 19 -7.45 -7.88 -4.68
N LYS A 20 -6.66 -8.31 -3.69
CA LYS A 20 -6.52 -9.72 -3.33
C LYS A 20 -7.64 -10.11 -2.36
N THR A 21 -8.60 -10.92 -2.81
CA THR A 21 -9.83 -11.22 -2.06
C THR A 21 -9.71 -12.43 -1.12
N SER A 22 -8.66 -13.24 -1.27
CA SER A 22 -8.37 -14.38 -0.42
C SER A 22 -6.88 -14.74 -0.47
N HIS A 23 -6.44 -15.65 0.40
CA HIS A 23 -5.06 -16.17 0.41
C HIS A 23 -4.63 -16.74 -0.96
N THR A 24 -5.53 -17.44 -1.65
CA THR A 24 -5.27 -18.12 -2.93
C THR A 24 -5.66 -17.31 -4.16
N HIS A 25 -6.31 -16.15 -4.00
CA HIS A 25 -6.69 -15.30 -5.12
C HIS A 25 -5.48 -14.69 -5.83
N ASP A 26 -5.43 -14.76 -7.15
CA ASP A 26 -4.40 -14.14 -7.98
C ASP A 26 -4.99 -12.90 -8.70
N PRO A 27 -4.80 -11.68 -8.16
CA PRO A 27 -5.35 -10.49 -8.77
C PRO A 27 -4.63 -10.12 -10.08
N GLY A 28 -5.38 -9.60 -11.05
CA GLY A 28 -4.79 -9.05 -12.27
C GLY A 28 -3.75 -7.96 -11.99
N LEU A 29 -2.76 -7.78 -12.88
CA LEU A 29 -1.59 -6.92 -12.66
C LEU A 29 -1.94 -5.48 -12.28
N LEU A 30 -3.01 -4.92 -12.86
CA LEU A 30 -3.47 -3.55 -12.61
C LEU A 30 -4.60 -3.46 -11.57
N ALA A 31 -5.06 -4.60 -11.05
CA ALA A 31 -6.17 -4.67 -10.09
C ALA A 31 -5.70 -4.69 -8.63
N GLN A 32 -4.39 -4.57 -8.40
CA GLN A 32 -3.77 -4.73 -7.09
C GLN A 32 -2.92 -3.53 -6.69
N HIS A 33 -2.85 -3.29 -5.38
CA HIS A 33 -1.99 -2.28 -4.78
C HIS A 33 -1.43 -2.78 -3.45
N ALA A 34 -0.19 -2.43 -3.15
CA ALA A 34 0.47 -2.75 -1.89
C ALA A 34 0.49 -1.53 -0.97
N ASP A 35 -0.13 -1.64 0.20
CA ASP A 35 0.10 -0.77 1.34
C ASP A 35 0.83 -1.56 2.44
N CYS A 36 1.35 -0.87 3.44
CA CYS A 36 1.93 -1.46 4.64
C CYS A 36 1.29 -0.88 5.91
N VAL A 37 1.54 -1.56 7.02
CA VAL A 37 1.20 -1.07 8.36
C VAL A 37 2.48 -1.05 9.19
N LEU A 38 2.80 0.13 9.72
CA LEU A 38 3.95 0.38 10.58
C LEU A 38 3.82 -0.33 11.93
N SER A 39 4.91 -0.38 12.69
CA SER A 39 4.96 -1.11 13.97
C SER A 39 4.02 -0.58 15.05
N ASN A 40 3.52 0.65 14.89
CA ASN A 40 2.51 1.29 15.72
C ASN A 40 1.07 1.20 15.15
N GLY A 41 0.88 0.44 14.08
CA GLY A 41 -0.42 0.26 13.43
C GLY A 41 -0.78 1.31 12.38
N ALA A 42 0.04 2.34 12.19
CA ALA A 42 -0.26 3.39 11.21
C ALA A 42 -0.19 2.83 9.77
N PRO A 43 -1.23 3.06 8.94
CA PRO A 43 -1.18 2.67 7.54
C PRO A 43 -0.26 3.61 6.75
N ILE A 44 0.45 3.04 5.80
CA ILE A 44 1.35 3.75 4.92
C ILE A 44 1.38 3.11 3.53
N GLY A 45 1.51 3.90 2.48
CA GLY A 45 1.58 3.37 1.11
C GLY A 45 2.39 4.27 0.19
N PHE A 46 2.80 3.73 -0.96
CA PHE A 46 3.57 4.46 -1.96
C PHE A 46 2.78 4.61 -3.27
N PHE A 47 2.68 5.83 -3.77
CA PHE A 47 1.85 6.22 -4.89
C PHE A 47 2.65 7.05 -5.89
N GLY A 48 2.19 7.05 -7.15
CA GLY A 48 2.60 8.05 -8.12
C GLY A 48 1.70 9.28 -8.03
N GLU A 49 2.31 10.45 -7.94
CA GLU A 49 1.67 11.75 -8.07
C GLU A 49 2.18 12.47 -9.34
N GLY A 50 1.29 13.24 -9.94
CA GLY A 50 1.65 14.14 -11.03
C GLY A 50 1.57 13.52 -12.42
N ASN A 51 0.85 14.25 -13.27
CA ASN A 51 1.32 14.61 -14.59
C ASN A 51 1.07 16.12 -14.74
N ILE A 52 1.89 16.96 -14.09
CA ILE A 52 1.86 18.41 -14.35
C ILE A 52 2.74 18.64 -15.58
N GLY A 53 2.11 18.52 -16.76
CA GLY A 53 2.54 18.97 -18.09
C GLY A 53 4.04 18.98 -18.43
N SER A 54 4.49 18.05 -19.28
CA SER A 54 5.53 18.39 -20.24
C SER A 54 4.94 19.29 -21.32
N SER A 55 5.32 20.57 -21.28
CA SER A 55 5.10 21.55 -22.33
C SER A 55 5.74 21.10 -23.64
N GLY A 56 4.93 20.70 -24.61
CA GLY A 56 5.26 20.66 -26.03
C GLY A 56 4.20 21.44 -26.81
N ASN A 57 4.60 22.55 -27.44
CA ASN A 57 3.78 23.41 -28.29
C ASN A 57 2.85 22.65 -29.26
N ALA A 58 1.56 23.00 -29.31
CA ALA A 58 0.82 23.32 -30.56
C ALA A 58 -0.65 23.74 -30.32
N SER A 59 -0.95 24.98 -30.71
CA SER A 59 -2.22 25.55 -31.21
C SER A 59 -3.55 25.41 -30.45
N SER A 60 -4.08 26.58 -30.05
CA SER A 60 -5.47 27.07 -30.14
C SER A 60 -6.63 26.06 -30.17
N GLY A 61 -7.45 26.04 -29.12
CA GLY A 61 -8.73 25.33 -29.12
C GLY A 61 -9.64 25.73 -27.95
N ILE A 62 -10.76 26.36 -28.30
CA ILE A 62 -11.85 26.91 -27.49
C ILE A 62 -12.51 25.86 -26.56
N GLY A 63 -12.79 26.27 -25.31
CA GLY A 63 -14.06 26.06 -24.59
C GLY A 63 -14.48 24.65 -24.14
N GLY A 64 -14.78 24.49 -22.85
CA GLY A 64 -15.56 23.35 -22.37
C GLY A 64 -15.47 23.08 -20.88
N SER A 65 -16.35 23.70 -20.10
CA SER A 65 -16.62 23.34 -18.69
C SER A 65 -17.19 21.91 -18.59
N SER A 66 -16.56 21.02 -17.83
CA SER A 66 -17.19 19.77 -17.34
C SER A 66 -16.52 19.23 -16.07
N ARG A 67 -17.38 18.87 -15.12
CA ARG A 67 -17.09 18.30 -13.81
C ARG A 67 -16.83 16.78 -13.94
N TRP A 68 -15.91 16.28 -13.12
CA TRP A 68 -15.66 14.87 -12.74
C TRP A 68 -15.07 13.92 -13.79
N SER A 69 -13.77 13.67 -13.67
CA SER A 69 -13.12 12.35 -13.76
C SER A 69 -11.63 12.55 -13.49
N ALA A 70 -11.13 12.14 -12.31
CA ALA A 70 -9.70 12.03 -12.05
C ALA A 70 -9.12 10.75 -12.70
N ASN A 71 -9.55 10.44 -13.92
CA ASN A 71 -9.18 9.25 -14.65
C ASN A 71 -9.14 9.57 -16.15
N SER A 72 -8.04 9.18 -16.78
CA SER A 72 -7.66 9.44 -18.18
C SER A 72 -7.00 10.80 -18.43
N SER A 73 -5.71 10.86 -18.12
CA SER A 73 -4.77 11.68 -18.88
C SER A 73 -3.59 10.79 -19.20
N ASN A 74 -3.30 10.61 -20.49
CA ASN A 74 -2.24 9.79 -21.06
C ASN A 74 -0.88 9.98 -20.37
N SER A 75 -0.67 9.25 -19.28
CA SER A 75 0.61 9.02 -18.65
C SER A 75 0.75 7.51 -18.62
N SER A 76 1.78 7.00 -19.28
CA SER A 76 2.15 5.57 -19.29
C SER A 76 2.52 5.04 -17.88
N GLY A 77 2.27 5.83 -16.82
CA GLY A 77 2.69 5.59 -15.46
C GLY A 77 4.19 5.39 -15.35
N VAL A 78 4.95 5.97 -16.27
CA VAL A 78 6.42 6.01 -16.30
C VAL A 78 6.83 7.44 -15.97
N GLY A 79 7.75 7.61 -15.03
CA GLY A 79 8.31 8.92 -14.67
C GLY A 79 7.37 9.79 -13.84
N MET A 80 6.44 9.21 -13.08
CA MET A 80 5.63 9.97 -12.12
C MET A 80 6.47 10.31 -10.87
N THR A 81 6.11 11.37 -10.16
CA THR A 81 6.74 11.68 -8.87
C THR A 81 6.26 10.68 -7.84
N GLY A 82 7.18 10.04 -7.12
CA GLY A 82 6.82 9.17 -6.00
C GLY A 82 6.27 9.97 -4.83
N ALA A 83 5.29 9.40 -4.12
CA ALA A 83 4.77 9.99 -2.90
C ALA A 83 4.41 8.89 -1.88
N VAL A 84 4.87 9.07 -0.64
CA VAL A 84 4.44 8.24 0.48
C VAL A 84 3.20 8.87 1.11
N TYR A 85 2.12 8.10 1.23
CA TYR A 85 0.90 8.54 1.91
C TYR A 85 0.84 7.92 3.30
N ASP A 86 0.79 8.78 4.31
CA ASP A 86 0.43 8.42 5.68
C ASP A 86 -1.09 8.33 5.87
N PHE A 87 -1.53 8.00 7.09
CA PHE A 87 -2.96 7.95 7.44
C PHE A 87 -3.72 9.22 7.05
N ALA A 88 -3.16 10.41 7.30
CA ALA A 88 -3.83 11.67 7.01
C ALA A 88 -4.03 11.85 5.48
N THR A 89 -3.02 11.51 4.69
CA THR A 89 -3.08 11.63 3.23
C THR A 89 -3.95 10.55 2.60
N LEU A 90 -3.86 9.31 3.09
CA LEU A 90 -4.75 8.21 2.71
C LEU A 90 -6.20 8.57 3.01
N SER A 91 -6.51 9.10 4.19
CA SER A 91 -7.87 9.53 4.56
C SER A 91 -8.46 10.54 3.58
N ARG A 92 -7.63 11.46 3.05
CA ARG A 92 -8.07 12.49 2.08
C ARG A 92 -8.17 11.97 0.65
N LYS A 93 -7.20 11.18 0.20
CA LYS A 93 -7.05 10.81 -1.23
C LYS A 93 -7.55 9.40 -1.58
N ARG A 94 -7.64 8.52 -0.58
CA ARG A 94 -7.93 7.09 -0.69
C ARG A 94 -8.72 6.61 0.54
N ALA A 95 -9.85 7.24 0.84
CA ALA A 95 -10.63 6.91 2.05
C ALA A 95 -10.99 5.42 2.17
N ASN A 96 -11.24 4.74 1.04
CA ASN A 96 -11.47 3.29 0.97
C ASN A 96 -10.26 2.42 1.40
N TYR A 97 -9.08 3.00 1.60
CA TYR A 97 -7.89 2.26 2.08
C TYR A 97 -7.80 2.30 3.61
N VAL A 98 -8.44 3.27 4.26
CA VAL A 98 -8.34 3.45 5.72
C VAL A 98 -9.66 3.39 6.47
N ASN A 99 -10.79 3.33 5.76
CA ASN A 99 -12.12 3.24 6.34
C ASN A 99 -12.85 1.98 5.83
N ALA A 100 -13.13 1.04 6.73
CA ALA A 100 -13.78 -0.23 6.38
C ALA A 100 -15.18 -0.06 5.78
N ALA A 101 -15.96 0.93 6.23
CA ALA A 101 -17.29 1.20 5.67
C ALA A 101 -17.19 1.76 4.24
N THR A 102 -16.25 2.67 3.98
CA THR A 102 -15.98 3.16 2.62
C THR A 102 -15.42 2.06 1.73
N ALA A 103 -14.53 1.21 2.25
CA ALA A 103 -14.01 0.04 1.56
C ALA A 103 -15.15 -0.90 1.14
N ARG A 104 -16.10 -1.19 2.05
CA ARG A 104 -17.31 -1.98 1.74
C ARG A 104 -18.17 -1.33 0.66
N GLY A 105 -18.48 -0.04 0.81
CA GLY A 105 -19.30 0.69 -0.17
C GLY A 105 -18.68 0.80 -1.56
N THR A 106 -17.35 0.63 -1.68
CA THR A 106 -16.61 0.67 -2.95
C THR A 106 -16.13 -0.70 -3.43
N GLY A 107 -16.43 -1.79 -2.70
CA GLY A 107 -15.97 -3.14 -3.04
C GLY A 107 -14.45 -3.34 -2.91
N THR A 108 -13.76 -2.52 -2.12
CA THR A 108 -12.30 -2.61 -1.91
C THR A 108 -11.95 -3.71 -0.91
N VAL A 109 -12.04 -4.97 -1.34
CA VAL A 109 -11.59 -6.11 -0.54
C VAL A 109 -10.07 -6.20 -0.58
N SER A 110 -9.46 -6.52 0.56
CA SER A 110 -8.01 -6.63 0.72
C SER A 110 -7.63 -7.92 1.44
N THR A 111 -6.43 -8.42 1.20
CA THR A 111 -5.80 -9.45 2.02
C THR A 111 -4.65 -8.80 2.79
N VAL A 112 -4.66 -9.01 4.10
CA VAL A 112 -3.64 -8.53 5.04
C VAL A 112 -2.75 -9.70 5.42
N LEU A 113 -1.44 -9.48 5.36
CA LEU A 113 -0.41 -10.37 5.86
C LEU A 113 0.28 -9.69 7.05
N LEU A 114 -0.03 -10.15 8.26
CA LEU A 114 0.66 -9.74 9.49
C LEU A 114 1.97 -10.51 9.57
N VAL A 115 3.07 -9.80 9.77
CA VAL A 115 4.42 -10.35 9.86
C VAL A 115 4.96 -10.12 11.26
N GLN A 116 5.23 -11.20 12.01
CA GLN A 116 5.90 -11.09 13.30
C GLN A 116 7.35 -10.65 13.10
N VAL A 117 7.77 -9.65 13.89
CA VAL A 117 9.10 -9.04 13.79
C VAL A 117 9.72 -8.84 15.18
N SER A 118 11.04 -8.77 15.22
CA SER A 118 11.77 -8.26 16.39
C SER A 118 11.63 -6.73 16.50
N ALA A 119 11.92 -6.19 17.69
CA ALA A 119 11.92 -4.74 17.90
C ALA A 119 12.91 -4.00 16.98
N ALA A 120 14.04 -4.64 16.63
CA ALA A 120 15.03 -4.08 15.70
C ALA A 120 14.50 -4.04 14.26
N GLU A 121 13.89 -5.14 13.78
CA GLU A 121 13.23 -5.19 12.47
C GLU A 121 12.09 -4.17 12.38
N ALA A 122 11.28 -4.05 13.43
CA ALA A 122 10.19 -3.07 13.51
C ALA A 122 10.70 -1.62 13.38
N ALA A 123 11.70 -1.23 14.18
CA ALA A 123 12.28 0.09 14.13
C ALA A 123 12.93 0.40 12.77
N ALA A 124 13.60 -0.60 12.17
CA ALA A 124 14.23 -0.44 10.86
C ALA A 124 13.19 -0.35 9.73
N PHE A 125 12.07 -1.07 9.83
CA PHE A 125 10.95 -0.98 8.89
C PHE A 125 10.29 0.40 8.93
N ASP A 126 9.99 0.90 10.13
CA ASP A 126 9.42 2.24 10.32
C ASP A 126 10.37 3.33 9.83
N LYS A 127 11.66 3.20 10.13
CA LYS A 127 12.69 4.10 9.62
C LYS A 127 12.77 4.07 8.09
N ALA A 128 12.70 2.90 7.46
CA ALA A 128 12.75 2.79 6.01
C ALA A 128 11.62 3.59 5.34
N TRP A 129 10.41 3.54 5.90
CA TRP A 129 9.29 4.34 5.44
C TRP A 129 9.45 5.83 5.72
N ALA A 130 9.96 6.22 6.89
CA ALA A 130 10.24 7.62 7.20
C ALA A 130 11.29 8.21 6.24
N ASP A 131 12.35 7.47 5.95
CA ASP A 131 13.38 7.88 4.99
C ASP A 131 12.80 7.99 3.57
N MET A 132 11.94 7.05 3.16
CA MET A 132 11.23 7.13 1.87
C MET A 132 10.24 8.30 1.83
N MET A 133 9.59 8.66 2.93
CA MET A 133 8.72 9.83 2.98
C MET A 133 9.52 11.13 2.80
N ALA A 134 10.72 11.21 3.38
CA ALA A 134 11.61 12.34 3.23
C ALA A 134 12.20 12.45 1.81
N SER A 135 12.39 11.33 1.12
CA SER A 135 12.90 11.29 -0.26
C SER A 135 12.23 10.16 -1.07
N PRO A 136 10.99 10.41 -1.58
CA PRO A 136 10.18 9.35 -2.18
C PRO A 136 10.64 8.93 -3.57
N GLY A 137 11.50 9.72 -4.22
CA GLY A 137 12.00 9.41 -5.55
C GLY A 137 10.90 9.39 -6.61
N MET A 138 10.98 8.41 -7.52
CA MET A 138 10.12 8.29 -8.70
C MET A 138 9.19 7.09 -8.58
N PHE A 139 8.09 7.13 -9.31
CA PHE A 139 7.17 6.02 -9.50
C PHE A 139 7.15 5.59 -10.96
N ASN A 140 7.28 4.28 -11.21
CA ASN A 140 6.89 3.66 -12.48
C ASN A 140 5.96 2.47 -12.25
N ILE A 141 5.02 2.21 -13.16
CA ILE A 141 4.11 1.05 -13.07
C ILE A 141 4.89 -0.28 -13.06
N VAL A 142 5.95 -0.38 -13.87
CA VAL A 142 6.81 -1.57 -13.96
C VAL A 142 8.19 -1.22 -13.39
N GLY A 143 8.52 -1.82 -12.25
CA GLY A 143 9.75 -1.56 -11.49
C GLY A 143 9.77 -0.15 -10.93
N TRP A 144 9.82 0.01 -9.61
CA TRP A 144 9.57 1.27 -8.87
C TRP A 144 8.09 1.61 -8.68
N ASN A 145 7.25 0.61 -8.43
CA ASN A 145 5.85 0.80 -8.05
C ASN A 145 5.66 0.65 -6.53
N CYS A 146 4.40 0.57 -6.10
CA CYS A 146 4.03 0.34 -4.69
C CYS A 146 4.66 -0.94 -4.09
N ALA A 147 4.70 -2.03 -4.84
CA ALA A 147 5.28 -3.30 -4.37
C ALA A 147 6.80 -3.22 -4.26
N THR A 148 7.48 -2.56 -5.21
CA THR A 148 8.93 -2.32 -5.13
C THR A 148 9.28 -1.57 -3.84
N HIS A 149 8.57 -0.49 -3.51
CA HIS A 149 8.87 0.32 -2.32
C HIS A 149 8.50 -0.41 -1.02
N ALA A 150 7.38 -1.15 -0.99
CA ALA A 150 7.06 -2.02 0.12
C ALA A 150 8.17 -3.08 0.34
N SER A 151 8.63 -3.74 -0.73
CA SER A 151 9.73 -4.71 -0.69
C SER A 151 11.02 -4.06 -0.16
N GLN A 152 11.36 -2.85 -0.60
CA GLN A 152 12.52 -2.12 -0.08
C GLN A 152 12.44 -1.87 1.43
N ALA A 153 11.26 -1.55 1.98
CA ALA A 153 11.10 -1.41 3.43
C ALA A 153 11.36 -2.74 4.16
N PHE A 154 10.82 -3.85 3.64
CA PHE A 154 11.07 -5.18 4.20
C PHE A 154 12.56 -5.58 4.12
N ILE A 155 13.24 -5.27 3.02
CA ILE A 155 14.67 -5.56 2.84
C ILE A 155 15.53 -4.71 3.79
N LYS A 156 15.29 -3.39 3.83
CA LYS A 156 16.00 -2.47 4.73
C LYS A 156 15.84 -2.85 6.21
N ALA A 157 14.71 -3.45 6.56
CA ALA A 157 14.44 -3.95 7.90
C ALA A 157 15.13 -5.29 8.22
N GLY A 158 15.75 -5.96 7.23
CA GLY A 158 16.27 -7.32 7.38
C GLY A 158 15.18 -8.40 7.42
N ILE A 159 13.93 -8.04 7.09
CA ILE A 159 12.81 -8.98 7.02
C ILE A 159 12.95 -9.80 5.74
N LEU A 160 13.12 -9.17 4.58
CA LEU A 160 13.40 -9.90 3.33
C LEU A 160 14.89 -9.90 3.01
N SER A 161 15.35 -10.99 2.39
CA SER A 161 16.76 -11.14 1.99
C SER A 161 17.07 -10.49 0.64
N ALA A 162 16.07 -10.36 -0.23
CA ALA A 162 16.22 -9.85 -1.60
C ALA A 162 14.93 -9.21 -2.14
N GLY A 163 15.04 -8.58 -3.30
CA GLY A 163 13.91 -8.03 -4.07
C GLY A 163 12.89 -9.09 -4.49
N ILE A 164 11.74 -8.61 -4.98
CA ILE A 164 10.63 -9.48 -5.40
C ILE A 164 11.09 -10.39 -6.54
N PRO A 165 10.93 -11.72 -6.42
CA PRO A 165 11.20 -12.63 -7.53
C PRO A 165 10.25 -12.38 -8.71
N GLY A 166 10.80 -12.13 -9.89
CA GLY A 166 10.03 -11.93 -11.11
C GLY A 166 9.54 -10.49 -11.28
N LEU A 167 8.25 -10.32 -11.59
CA LEU A 167 7.65 -8.99 -11.74
C LEU A 167 7.31 -8.40 -10.38
N ASP A 168 7.62 -7.12 -10.18
CA ASP A 168 7.28 -6.36 -8.96
C ASP A 168 5.75 -6.16 -8.85
N THR A 169 5.04 -7.17 -8.35
CA THR A 169 3.60 -7.09 -8.07
C THR A 169 3.35 -7.25 -6.57
N PRO A 170 2.29 -6.60 -6.04
CA PRO A 170 1.85 -6.83 -4.66
C PRO A 170 1.64 -8.31 -4.31
N ASP A 171 1.09 -9.11 -5.23
CA ASP A 171 0.88 -10.54 -5.01
C ASP A 171 2.18 -11.35 -5.04
N ASN A 172 3.16 -11.00 -5.87
CA ASN A 172 4.47 -11.65 -5.83
C ASN A 172 5.22 -11.33 -4.52
N LEU A 173 5.15 -10.08 -4.04
CA LEU A 173 5.68 -9.73 -2.71
C LEU A 173 4.97 -10.51 -1.59
N TYR A 174 3.65 -10.64 -1.68
CA TYR A 174 2.86 -11.44 -0.74
C TYR A 174 3.33 -12.91 -0.71
N ARG A 175 3.46 -13.53 -1.89
CA ARG A 175 3.94 -14.92 -2.02
C ARG A 175 5.37 -15.08 -1.48
N GLN A 176 6.25 -14.12 -1.75
CA GLN A 176 7.61 -14.12 -1.23
C GLN A 176 7.61 -14.10 0.30
N LEU A 177 6.85 -13.18 0.93
CA LEU A 177 6.73 -13.13 2.38
C LEU A 177 6.16 -14.44 2.95
N CYS A 178 5.11 -14.99 2.33
CA CYS A 178 4.56 -16.30 2.71
C CYS A 178 5.60 -17.41 2.72
N PHE A 179 6.55 -17.39 1.77
CA PHE A 179 7.63 -18.37 1.70
C PHE A 179 8.76 -18.09 2.70
N GLU A 180 9.37 -16.91 2.67
CA GLU A 180 10.55 -16.58 3.49
C GLU A 180 10.24 -16.42 4.99
N LYS A 181 8.97 -16.15 5.35
CA LYS A 181 8.51 -15.97 6.74
C LYS A 181 7.50 -17.02 7.18
N ALA A 182 7.47 -18.18 6.54
CA ALA A 182 6.63 -19.30 6.96
C ALA A 182 6.74 -19.54 8.49
N GLY A 183 5.58 -19.65 9.15
CA GLY A 183 5.49 -19.81 10.61
C GLY A 183 5.55 -18.52 11.44
N LYS A 184 5.76 -17.35 10.81
CA LYS A 184 5.76 -16.02 11.46
C LYS A 184 4.65 -15.10 10.92
N LEU A 185 3.61 -15.68 10.33
CA LEU A 185 2.60 -14.96 9.58
C LEU A 185 1.19 -15.29 10.04
N GLU A 186 0.34 -14.28 10.05
CA GLU A 186 -1.11 -14.42 10.16
C GLU A 186 -1.77 -13.73 8.95
N VAL A 187 -2.86 -14.32 8.44
CA VAL A 187 -3.56 -13.83 7.26
C VAL A 187 -5.00 -13.46 7.63
N ALA A 188 -5.44 -12.29 7.22
CA ALA A 188 -6.83 -11.87 7.27
C ALA A 188 -7.28 -11.34 5.90
N HIS A 189 -8.56 -11.41 5.58
CA HIS A 189 -9.10 -10.86 4.34
C HIS A 189 -10.46 -10.22 4.59
N GLY A 190 -10.73 -9.10 3.92
CA GLY A 190 -11.92 -8.31 4.18
C GLY A 190 -11.79 -6.84 3.82
N TYR A 191 -12.69 -6.04 4.39
CA TYR A 191 -12.65 -4.59 4.31
C TYR A 191 -11.81 -4.04 5.46
N VAL A 192 -10.74 -3.33 5.13
CA VAL A 192 -9.77 -2.85 6.12
C VAL A 192 -10.11 -1.44 6.57
N GLY A 193 -10.05 -1.20 7.88
CA GLY A 193 -10.18 0.11 8.49
C GLY A 193 -9.10 0.37 9.54
N PHE A 194 -8.91 1.63 9.90
CA PHE A 194 -7.99 2.03 10.96
C PHE A 194 -8.65 3.07 11.86
N SER A 195 -8.39 2.98 13.17
CA SER A 195 -8.81 3.96 14.16
C SER A 195 -7.68 4.25 15.14
N PRO A 196 -7.60 5.47 15.71
CA PRO A 196 -6.63 5.76 16.76
C PRO A 196 -6.79 4.81 17.95
N PHE A 197 -5.69 4.28 18.46
CA PHE A 197 -5.66 3.41 19.62
C PHE A 197 -4.35 3.56 20.38
N GLY A 198 -4.42 3.99 21.65
CA GLY A 198 -3.23 4.35 22.42
C GLY A 198 -2.42 5.45 21.72
N GLY A 199 -1.11 5.23 21.56
CA GLY A 199 -0.21 6.13 20.82
C GLY A 199 -0.12 5.85 19.31
N GLY A 200 -0.92 4.94 18.78
CA GLY A 200 -0.87 4.50 17.39
C GLY A 200 -2.27 4.23 16.83
N TYR A 201 -2.40 3.14 16.07
CA TYR A 201 -3.65 2.75 15.44
C TYR A 201 -3.98 1.28 15.68
N MET A 202 -5.27 1.00 15.74
CA MET A 202 -5.82 -0.34 15.62
C MET A 202 -6.31 -0.52 14.19
N MET A 203 -5.99 -1.67 13.60
CA MET A 203 -6.54 -2.08 12.32
C MET A 203 -7.76 -2.97 12.54
N THR A 204 -8.82 -2.75 11.77
CA THR A 204 -9.98 -3.63 11.72
C THR A 204 -10.05 -4.31 10.37
N VAL A 205 -10.41 -5.59 10.35
CA VAL A 205 -10.71 -6.33 9.11
C VAL A 205 -12.10 -6.92 9.24
N ASP A 206 -13.05 -6.31 8.53
CA ASP A 206 -14.43 -6.78 8.48
C ASP A 206 -14.59 -7.84 7.39
N ALA A 207 -15.35 -8.90 7.66
CA ALA A 207 -15.70 -9.89 6.65
C ALA A 207 -16.29 -9.24 5.36
N PRO A 208 -15.93 -9.77 4.16
CA PRO A 208 -16.47 -9.35 2.86
C PRO A 208 -18.00 -9.37 2.76
#